data_AF-A0A2N9EL38-F1
#
_entry.id   AF-A0A2N9EL38-F1
#
_cell.length_a   1.000
_cell.length_b   1.000
_cell.length_c   1.000
_cell.angle_alpha   90.00
_cell.angle_beta   90.00
_cell.angle_gamma   90.00
#
_symmetry.space_group_name_H-M   'P 1'
#
loop_
_entity.id
_entity.type
_entity.pdbx_description
1 polymer ?
#
loop_
_entity_poly.entity_id
_entity_poly.type
_entity_poly.pdbx_seq_one_letter_code
_entity_poly.pdbx_strand_id
1 'polypeptide(L)' 'MGGGADHGHGHGDASHGDFRAKVWSMTGGPNCRPKHWRRNTAIAMVGVFLICIPIAMKSAELEVTIVLLWFR' A
#
# COMPACT_ATOMS: atom_id res chain seq x y z
N MET A 1 -26.90 -6.04 3.44
CA MET A 1 -26.39 -5.62 4.77
C MET A 1 -25.54 -4.37 4.54
N GLY A 2 -26.10 -3.16 4.51
CA GLY A 2 -26.63 -2.37 5.65
C GLY A 2 -25.54 -1.35 6.02
N GLY A 3 -25.54 -0.12 5.49
CA GLY A 3 -26.19 1.08 6.05
C GLY A 3 -25.08 2.17 6.06
N GLY A 4 -25.25 3.32 5.44
CA GLY A 4 -25.93 4.48 6.03
C GLY A 4 -24.86 5.54 6.35
N ALA A 5 -25.12 6.79 5.99
CA ALA A 5 -24.22 7.93 6.07
C ALA A 5 -23.66 8.17 7.48
N ASP A 6 -22.50 8.85 7.58
CA ASP A 6 -22.29 9.95 8.54
C ASP A 6 -20.96 10.67 8.25
N HIS A 7 -21.08 11.91 7.82
CA HIS A 7 -19.99 12.89 7.82
C HIS A 7 -19.77 13.37 9.26
N GLY A 8 -18.91 12.68 10.01
CA GLY A 8 -18.51 13.09 11.36
C GLY A 8 -17.32 14.03 11.36
N HIS A 9 -17.56 15.32 11.12
CA HIS A 9 -16.67 16.39 11.57
C HIS A 9 -16.90 16.53 13.09
N GLY A 10 -16.12 15.81 13.90
CA GLY A 10 -16.30 15.73 15.36
C GLY A 10 -15.01 16.03 16.10
N HIS A 11 -14.68 17.31 16.20
CA HIS A 11 -13.80 17.83 17.23
C HIS A 11 -14.64 17.90 18.52
N GLY A 12 -14.23 17.21 19.60
CA GLY A 12 -14.84 17.37 20.93
C GLY A 12 -15.47 16.10 21.52
N ASP A 13 -14.92 15.72 22.67
CA ASP A 13 -15.54 15.00 23.80
C ASP A 13 -16.51 13.83 23.55
N ALA A 14 -15.94 12.62 23.49
CA ALA A 14 -16.60 11.40 23.95
C ALA A 14 -15.64 10.66 24.89
N SER A 15 -15.76 10.96 26.18
CA SER A 15 -15.08 10.30 27.28
C SER A 15 -15.24 8.78 27.15
N HIS A 16 -14.12 8.05 26.95
CA HIS A 16 -13.99 6.59 26.76
C HIS A 16 -14.12 5.99 25.32
N GLY A 17 -13.71 6.70 24.28
CA GLY A 17 -13.25 6.03 23.04
C GLY A 17 -11.99 5.19 23.28
N ASP A 18 -11.95 3.93 22.81
CA ASP A 18 -10.79 3.03 22.96
C ASP A 18 -9.48 3.75 22.56
N PHE A 19 -8.52 3.83 23.50
CA PHE A 19 -7.23 4.50 23.27
C PHE A 19 -6.49 3.93 22.05
N ARG A 20 -6.79 2.68 21.66
CA ARG A 20 -6.25 2.06 20.44
C ARG A 20 -6.63 2.82 19.15
N ALA A 21 -7.69 3.63 19.16
CA ALA A 21 -8.05 4.51 18.04
C ALA A 21 -7.17 5.77 17.95
N LYS A 22 -6.50 6.15 19.04
CA LYS A 22 -5.54 7.27 19.08
C LYS A 22 -4.10 6.84 18.74
N VAL A 23 -3.84 5.53 18.76
CA VAL A 23 -2.51 4.97 18.45
C VAL A 23 -2.40 4.69 16.96
N TRP A 24 -1.39 5.28 16.33
CA TRP A 24 -1.05 4.98 14.94
C TRP A 24 0.01 3.88 14.86
N SER A 25 -0.22 2.88 14.00
CA SER A 25 0.72 1.79 13.72
C SER A 25 0.99 1.70 12.23
N MET A 26 2.25 1.44 11.86
CA MET A 26 2.68 1.33 10.47
C MET A 26 1.90 0.28 9.68
N THR A 27 1.59 -0.87 10.31
CA THR A 27 0.84 -1.98 9.72
C THR A 27 -0.69 -1.81 9.80
N GLY A 28 -1.17 -0.80 10.51
CA GLY A 28 -2.58 -0.63 10.87
C GLY A 28 -2.95 -1.12 12.27
N GLY A 29 -4.12 -0.68 12.75
CA GLY A 29 -4.69 -1.08 14.05
C GLY A 29 -5.66 -2.27 13.97
N PRO A 30 -6.28 -2.64 15.11
CA PRO A 30 -7.27 -3.71 15.17
C PRO A 30 -8.41 -3.49 14.16
N ASN A 31 -8.81 -4.55 13.44
CA ASN A 31 -9.88 -4.51 12.43
C ASN A 31 -9.70 -3.42 11.35
N CYS A 32 -8.49 -3.30 10.78
CA CYS A 32 -8.21 -2.34 9.70
C CYS A 32 -9.12 -2.53 8.47
N ARG A 33 -10.05 -1.59 8.27
CA ARG A 33 -10.92 -1.48 7.09
C ARG A 33 -11.09 -0.01 6.69
N PRO A 34 -10.04 0.64 6.17
CA PRO A 34 -10.13 2.04 5.76
C PRO A 34 -11.11 2.20 4.58
N LYS A 35 -11.89 3.29 4.60
CA LYS A 35 -12.93 3.60 3.59
C LYS A 35 -12.42 3.52 2.14
N HIS A 36 -11.14 3.85 1.90
CA HIS A 36 -10.53 3.93 0.57
C HIS A 36 -9.51 2.83 0.27
N TRP A 37 -9.60 1.68 0.94
CA TRP A 37 -8.61 0.59 0.80
C TRP A 37 -8.29 0.24 -0.67
N ARG A 38 -9.32 0.17 -1.54
CA ARG A 38 -9.15 -0.17 -2.96
C ARG A 38 -8.27 0.81 -3.72
N ARG A 39 -8.44 2.13 -3.49
CA ARG A 39 -7.67 3.17 -4.17
C ARG A 39 -6.22 3.16 -3.68
N ASN A 40 -6.02 3.03 -2.38
CA ASN A 40 -4.68 2.97 -1.78
C ASN A 40 -3.90 1.73 -2.27
N THR A 41 -4.55 0.56 -2.32
CA THR A 41 -3.94 -0.65 -2.86
C THR A 41 -3.64 -0.52 -4.34
N ALA A 42 -4.52 0.09 -5.14
CA ALA A 42 -4.24 0.30 -6.56
C ALA A 42 -2.98 1.15 -6.78
N ILE A 43 -2.82 2.25 -6.03
CA ILE A 43 -1.63 3.11 -6.12
C ILE A 43 -0.37 2.33 -5.72
N ALA A 44 -0.42 1.54 -4.64
CA ALA A 44 0.70 0.71 -4.22
C ALA A 44 1.10 -0.30 -5.31
N MET A 45 0.13 -0.99 -5.91
CA MET A 45 0.39 -1.96 -6.96
C MET A 45 0.94 -1.31 -8.23
N VAL A 46 0.46 -0.11 -8.61
CA VAL A 46 1.03 0.65 -9.72
C VAL A 46 2.52 0.94 -9.47
N GLY A 47 2.89 1.37 -8.26
CA GLY A 47 4.30 1.57 -7.89
C GLY A 47 5.13 0.30 -8.04
N VAL A 48 4.62 -0.85 -7.59
CA VAL A 48 5.29 -2.16 -7.75
C VAL A 48 5.52 -2.48 -9.22
N PHE A 49 4.50 -2.37 -10.06
CA PHE A 49 4.64 -2.67 -11.50
C PHE A 49 5.60 -1.71 -12.21
N LEU A 50 5.54 -0.41 -11.91
CA LEU A 50 6.45 0.59 -12.48
C LEU A 50 7.90 0.34 -12.11
N ILE A 51 8.18 -0.29 -10.97
CA ILE A 51 9.53 -0.67 -10.56
C ILE A 51 9.93 -2.03 -11.17
N CYS A 52 9.03 -3.00 -11.17
CA CYS A 52 9.34 -4.36 -11.65
C CYS A 52 9.63 -4.42 -13.15
N ILE A 53 8.92 -3.64 -13.99
CA ILE A 53 9.12 -3.63 -15.45
C ILE A 53 10.55 -3.20 -15.85
N PRO A 54 11.07 -2.02 -15.45
CA PRO A 54 12.42 -1.60 -15.81
C PRO A 54 13.49 -2.50 -15.20
N ILE A 55 13.27 -3.03 -13.99
CA ILE A 55 14.19 -4.00 -13.38
C ILE A 55 14.26 -5.25 -14.26
N ALA A 56 13.12 -5.79 -14.71
CA ALA A 56 13.12 -6.96 -15.60
C ALA A 56 13.83 -6.70 -16.93
N MET A 57 13.61 -5.52 -17.54
CA MET A 57 14.31 -5.13 -18.77
C MET A 57 15.82 -5.04 -18.56
N LYS A 58 16.26 -4.41 -17.47
CA LYS A 58 17.69 -4.29 -17.15
C LYS A 58 18.31 -5.64 -16.78
N SER A 59 17.62 -6.48 -16.02
CA SER A 59 18.08 -7.84 -15.71
C SER A 59 18.27 -8.67 -16.99
N ALA A 60 17.36 -8.58 -17.95
CA ALA A 60 17.49 -9.29 -19.23
C ALA A 60 18.67 -8.78 -20.08
N GLU A 61 18.87 -7.47 -20.17
CA GLU A 61 20.05 -6.89 -20.83
C GLU A 61 21.36 -7.36 -20.17
N LEU A 62 21.40 -7.40 -18.84
CA LEU A 62 22.58 -7.84 -18.09
C LEU A 62 22.84 -9.34 -18.27
N GLU A 63 21.82 -10.20 -18.23
CA GLU A 63 21.99 -11.65 -18.44
C GLU A 63 22.52 -11.97 -19.85
N VAL A 64 21.97 -11.34 -20.90
CA VAL A 64 22.45 -11.56 -22.28
C VAL A 64 23.87 -11.03 -22.47
N THR A 65 24.20 -9.89 -21.87
CA THR A 65 25.55 -9.31 -21.96
C THR A 65 26.58 -10.10 -21.16
N ILE A 66 26.24 -10.56 -19.94
CA ILE A 66 27.11 -11.42 -19.13
C ILE A 66 27.38 -12.75 -19.82
N VAL A 67 26.36 -13.37 -20.42
CA VAL A 67 26.51 -14.64 -21.15
C VAL A 67 27.41 -14.43 -22.37
N LEU A 68 27.20 -13.37 -23.15
CA LEU A 68 28.05 -13.07 -24.31
C LEU A 68 29.50 -12.69 -23.93
N LEU A 69 29.71 -12.03 -22.79
CA LEU A 69 31.05 -11.76 -22.25
C LEU A 69 31.72 -13.02 -21.70
N TRP A 70 30.96 -13.98 -21.18
CA TRP A 70 31.48 -15.27 -20.71
C TRP A 70 31.88 -16.22 -21.85
N PHE A 71 31.24 -16.08 -23.01
CA PHE A 71 31.52 -16.90 -24.21
C PHE A 71 32.52 -16.23 -25.19
N ARG A 72 33.02 -15.03 -24.89
CA ARG A 72 34.06 -14.32 -25.65
C ARG A 72 35.44 -14.57 -25.03
#